data_AF-A0A0G4FPN9-F1
#
_entry.id   AF-A0A0G4FPN9-F1
#
_cell.length_a   1.000
_cell.length_b   1.000
_cell.length_c   1.000
_cell.angle_alpha   90.00
_cell.angle_beta   90.00
_cell.angle_gamma   90.00
#
_symmetry.space_group_name_H-M   'P 1'
#
loop_
_entity.id
_entity.type
_entity.pdbx_description
1 polymer ?
#
loop_
_entity_poly.entity_id
_entity_poly.type
_entity_poly.pdbx_seq_one_letter_code
_entity_poly.pdbx_strand_id
1 'polypeptide(L)'
;MASSSVPSLWAISLEKASHLLDDQSVKRPAVLSQMDKQPPTEIPKGVTLPVVLQQRIEQAMQYDDLHAVLAFDIRDVAGAIKAAYVLERCSGQWTMMKRFIRLAFIHRLTPPNATLPLMLSADALPSASAFDELPLSMAVYKSIERTLNYRGTTLVLQRGNNCGYRIGDHSFRVMALDELPADHPYRSRYKESDPVIRWGDFTFPSSTAFLTWMILVQWCAQEGVEKRQLASVYVWRGDSRYQSLLTLDDIPEASMIIDYMDEHSSPIDDARRRLILLRGTAPTDTVAAYLWLRNGDIRLYTTERDTAAAARPLLARHRLEQQVLGHVRGAE
;
A
#
# COMPACT_ATOMS: atom_id res chain seq x y z
N MET A 1 -5.72 23.11 2.88
CA MET A 1 -5.39 23.14 4.32
C MET A 1 -6.46 22.35 5.04
N ALA A 2 -6.17 21.10 5.43
CA ALA A 2 -7.10 20.32 6.24
C ALA A 2 -7.14 20.96 7.64
N SER A 3 -8.34 21.26 8.12
CA SER A 3 -8.55 21.67 9.51
C SER A 3 -8.01 20.56 10.41
N SER A 4 -6.96 20.85 11.18
CA SER A 4 -6.47 19.95 12.22
C SER A 4 -7.54 19.91 13.31
N SER A 5 -8.48 18.99 13.20
CA SER A 5 -9.44 18.71 14.26
C SER A 5 -8.66 18.39 15.54
N VAL A 6 -9.02 19.05 16.64
CA VAL A 6 -8.42 18.76 17.96
C VAL A 6 -8.57 17.26 18.24
N PRO A 7 -7.47 16.55 18.58
CA PRO A 7 -7.53 15.13 18.88
C PRO A 7 -8.50 14.87 20.03
N SER A 8 -9.31 13.82 19.92
CA SER A 8 -10.17 13.40 21.03
C SER A 8 -9.33 12.99 22.25
N LEU A 9 -9.89 13.13 23.45
CA LEU A 9 -9.25 12.65 24.69
C LEU A 9 -8.92 11.15 24.62
N TRP A 10 -9.73 10.38 23.91
CA TRP A 10 -9.44 8.97 23.62
C TRP A 10 -8.16 8.80 22.82
N ALA A 11 -8.02 9.50 21.69
CA ALA A 11 -6.85 9.39 20.82
C ALA A 11 -5.55 9.73 21.58
N ILE A 12 -5.58 10.79 22.39
CA ILE A 12 -4.45 11.18 23.25
C ILE A 12 -4.13 10.09 24.28
N SER A 13 -5.14 9.52 24.92
CA SER A 13 -4.96 8.43 25.90
C SER A 13 -4.44 7.15 25.25
N LEU A 14 -4.94 6.79 24.07
CA LEU A 14 -4.52 5.62 23.30
C LEU A 14 -3.07 5.74 22.84
N GLU A 15 -2.67 6.91 22.34
CA GLU A 15 -1.30 7.23 21.97
C GLU A 15 -0.36 7.12 23.18
N LYS A 16 -0.70 7.77 24.31
CA LYS A 16 0.08 7.66 25.55
C LYS A 16 0.19 6.23 26.05
N ALA A 17 -0.90 5.47 26.07
CA ALA A 17 -0.91 4.08 26.48
C ALA A 17 -0.02 3.22 25.59
N SER A 18 -0.08 3.43 24.27
CA SER A 18 0.75 2.71 23.30
C SER A 18 2.24 2.99 23.51
N HIS A 19 2.64 4.24 23.74
CA HIS A 19 4.03 4.58 24.10
C HIS A 19 4.48 3.96 25.42
N LEU A 20 3.61 3.92 26.43
CA LEU A 20 3.93 3.27 27.71
C LEU A 20 4.13 1.76 27.56
N LEU A 21 3.46 1.11 26.60
CA LEU A 21 3.65 -0.31 26.31
C LEU A 21 4.99 -0.62 25.60
N ASP A 22 5.56 0.36 24.91
CA ASP A 22 6.87 0.23 24.26
C ASP A 22 8.03 0.29 25.26
N ASP A 23 7.84 1.00 26.38
CA ASP A 23 8.80 1.06 27.48
C ASP A 23 8.79 -0.27 28.26
N GLN A 24 9.77 -1.15 27.97
CA GLN A 24 9.94 -2.45 28.66
C GLN A 24 10.37 -2.34 30.13
N SER A 25 10.48 -1.14 30.69
CA SER A 25 10.81 -0.96 32.11
C SER A 25 9.69 -1.41 33.05
N VAL A 26 9.94 -1.27 34.36
CA VAL A 26 9.02 -1.59 35.48
C VAL A 26 7.64 -0.94 35.33
N LYS A 27 7.50 0.08 34.48
CA LYS A 27 6.24 0.78 34.23
C LYS A 27 5.21 -0.06 33.50
N ARG A 28 5.61 -0.93 32.56
CA ARG A 28 4.65 -1.71 31.76
C ARG A 28 3.78 -2.64 32.62
N PRO A 29 4.32 -3.46 33.54
CA PRO A 29 3.50 -4.27 34.44
C PRO A 29 2.59 -3.43 35.35
N ALA A 30 3.05 -2.26 35.80
CA ALA A 30 2.27 -1.36 36.65
C ALA A 30 1.10 -0.73 35.90
N VAL A 31 1.31 -0.31 34.64
CA VAL A 31 0.27 0.23 33.76
C VAL A 31 -0.77 -0.84 33.45
N LEU A 32 -0.35 -2.05 33.04
CA LEU A 32 -1.28 -3.16 32.81
C LEU A 32 -2.09 -3.49 34.06
N SER A 33 -1.45 -3.51 35.24
CA SER A 33 -2.16 -3.73 36.51
C SER A 33 -3.12 -2.60 36.87
N GLN A 34 -2.82 -1.34 36.53
CA GLN A 34 -3.74 -0.22 36.73
C GLN A 34 -4.93 -0.27 35.76
N MET A 35 -4.71 -0.68 34.51
CA MET A 35 -5.76 -0.81 33.51
C MET A 35 -6.74 -1.94 33.85
N ASP A 36 -6.25 -3.04 34.41
CA ASP A 36 -7.11 -4.11 34.95
C ASP A 36 -7.88 -3.69 36.21
N LYS A 37 -7.39 -2.67 36.94
CA LYS A 37 -7.97 -2.18 38.21
C LYS A 37 -8.79 -0.90 38.07
N GLN A 38 -8.99 -0.38 36.86
CA GLN A 38 -9.67 0.90 36.65
C GLN A 38 -11.12 0.85 37.16
N PRO A 39 -11.55 1.76 38.04
CA PRO A 39 -12.90 1.76 38.58
C PRO A 39 -13.94 2.12 37.48
N PRO A 40 -15.19 1.63 37.58
CA PRO A 40 -16.24 1.80 36.56
C PRO A 40 -16.75 3.24 36.35
N THR A 41 -16.03 4.26 36.83
CA THR A 41 -16.53 5.64 36.92
C THR A 41 -16.26 6.49 35.69
N GLU A 42 -15.33 6.11 34.80
CA GLU A 42 -15.04 6.82 33.55
C GLU A 42 -15.59 6.13 32.29
N ILE A 43 -16.03 4.88 32.44
CA ILE A 43 -16.65 4.07 31.39
C ILE A 43 -18.12 3.87 31.81
N PRO A 44 -19.12 3.98 30.91
CA PRO A 44 -20.52 3.76 31.28
C PRO A 44 -20.68 2.48 32.10
N LYS A 45 -21.44 2.54 33.20
CA LYS A 45 -21.63 1.39 34.11
C LYS A 45 -21.89 0.11 33.31
N GLY A 46 -20.99 -0.87 33.43
CA GLY A 46 -21.10 -2.18 32.79
C GLY A 46 -20.26 -2.36 31.51
N VAL A 47 -19.57 -1.32 31.01
CA VAL A 47 -18.62 -1.45 29.90
C VAL A 47 -17.20 -1.55 30.46
N THR A 48 -16.42 -2.51 29.98
CA THR A 48 -15.01 -2.71 30.38
C THR A 48 -14.08 -2.21 29.29
N LEU A 49 -12.83 -1.89 29.64
CA LEU A 49 -11.83 -1.44 28.67
C LEU A 49 -11.64 -2.41 27.47
N PRO A 50 -11.59 -3.75 27.65
CA PRO A 50 -11.56 -4.69 26.53
C PRO A 50 -12.74 -4.52 25.56
N VAL A 51 -13.94 -4.28 26.07
CA VAL A 51 -15.14 -4.06 25.24
C VAL A 51 -15.02 -2.76 24.43
N VAL A 52 -14.52 -1.69 25.06
CA VAL A 52 -14.27 -0.41 24.35
C VAL A 52 -13.25 -0.60 23.24
N LEU A 53 -12.12 -1.25 23.53
CA LEU A 53 -11.07 -1.51 22.54
C LEU A 53 -11.57 -2.36 21.37
N GLN A 54 -12.34 -3.42 21.65
CA GLN A 54 -12.94 -4.25 20.61
C GLN A 54 -13.88 -3.44 19.71
N GLN A 55 -14.74 -2.60 20.29
CA GLN A 55 -15.64 -1.73 19.51
C GLN A 55 -14.87 -0.75 18.64
N ARG A 56 -13.77 -0.17 19.14
CA ARG A 56 -12.93 0.78 18.40
C ARG A 56 -12.19 0.11 17.25
N ILE A 57 -11.63 -1.08 17.47
CA ILE A 57 -11.02 -1.90 16.42
C ILE A 57 -12.05 -2.21 15.33
N GLU A 58 -13.24 -2.69 15.71
CA GLU A 58 -14.31 -3.01 14.76
C GLU A 58 -14.74 -1.78 13.96
N GLN A 59 -14.93 -0.63 14.62
CA GLN A 59 -15.26 0.64 13.95
C GLN A 59 -14.18 1.06 12.96
N ALA A 60 -12.90 0.97 13.34
CA ALA A 60 -11.80 1.36 12.46
C ALA A 60 -11.65 0.39 11.27
N MET A 61 -11.81 -0.91 11.51
CA MET A 61 -11.84 -1.93 10.46
C MET A 61 -12.99 -1.73 9.48
N GLN A 62 -14.18 -1.39 9.99
CA GLN A 62 -15.35 -1.09 9.17
C GLN A 62 -15.16 0.20 8.36
N TYR A 63 -14.57 1.23 8.95
CA TYR A 63 -14.34 2.53 8.31
C TYR A 63 -13.50 2.41 7.03
N ASP A 64 -12.41 1.64 7.08
CA ASP A 64 -11.52 1.43 5.92
C ASP A 64 -11.87 0.18 5.08
N ASP A 65 -12.94 -0.55 5.45
CA ASP A 65 -13.38 -1.80 4.82
C ASP A 65 -12.26 -2.86 4.75
N LEU A 66 -11.71 -3.18 5.93
CA LEU A 66 -10.54 -4.04 6.08
C LEU A 66 -10.84 -5.52 6.32
N HIS A 67 -12.07 -5.88 6.71
CA HIS A 67 -12.46 -7.24 7.08
C HIS A 67 -12.20 -8.29 6.00
N ALA A 68 -12.22 -7.88 4.74
CA ALA A 68 -11.96 -8.77 3.62
C ALA A 68 -10.47 -9.05 3.37
N VAL A 69 -9.55 -8.32 4.02
CA VAL A 69 -8.11 -8.40 3.74
C VAL A 69 -7.24 -8.54 4.99
N LEU A 70 -7.73 -8.15 6.17
CA LEU A 70 -6.94 -8.07 7.39
C LEU A 70 -7.74 -8.58 8.59
N ALA A 71 -7.06 -9.25 9.51
CA ALA A 71 -7.57 -9.65 10.81
C ALA A 71 -6.43 -9.59 11.83
N PHE A 72 -6.76 -9.48 13.12
CA PHE A 72 -5.76 -9.43 14.20
C PHE A 72 -5.94 -10.59 15.17
N ASP A 73 -4.86 -11.31 15.47
CA ASP A 73 -4.74 -12.23 16.60
C ASP A 73 -4.39 -11.41 17.85
N ILE A 74 -5.42 -11.12 18.66
CA ILE A 74 -5.34 -10.30 19.87
C ILE A 74 -5.53 -11.21 21.08
N ARG A 75 -4.49 -11.33 21.91
CA ARG A 75 -4.47 -12.24 23.06
C ARG A 75 -4.74 -11.55 24.40
N ASP A 76 -4.46 -10.26 24.48
CA ASP A 76 -4.57 -9.47 25.70
C ASP A 76 -4.90 -8.00 25.42
N VAL A 77 -5.06 -7.24 26.50
CA VAL A 77 -5.37 -5.79 26.43
C VAL A 77 -4.24 -5.00 25.76
N ALA A 78 -2.98 -5.40 25.93
CA ALA A 78 -1.84 -4.72 25.31
C ALA A 78 -1.87 -4.86 23.78
N GLY A 79 -2.15 -6.06 23.27
CA GLY A 79 -2.36 -6.32 21.86
C GLY A 79 -3.56 -5.56 21.32
N ALA A 80 -4.66 -5.47 22.07
CA ALA A 80 -5.84 -4.71 21.68
C ALA A 80 -5.53 -3.20 21.57
N ILE A 81 -4.76 -2.64 22.50
CA ILE A 81 -4.29 -1.24 22.46
C ILE A 81 -3.44 -1.00 21.21
N LYS A 82 -2.48 -1.88 20.93
CA LYS A 82 -1.64 -1.78 19.73
C LYS A 82 -2.47 -1.85 18.45
N ALA A 83 -3.36 -2.83 18.34
CA ALA A 83 -4.22 -2.97 17.16
C ALA A 83 -5.10 -1.73 16.96
N ALA A 84 -5.76 -1.25 18.02
CA ALA A 84 -6.56 -0.03 17.99
C ALA A 84 -5.72 1.19 17.57
N TYR A 85 -4.53 1.35 18.17
CA TYR A 85 -3.62 2.44 17.83
C TYR A 85 -3.22 2.42 16.36
N VAL A 86 -2.77 1.28 15.85
CA VAL A 86 -2.35 1.14 14.44
C VAL A 86 -3.51 1.42 13.47
N LEU A 87 -4.71 0.92 13.76
CA LEU A 87 -5.88 1.16 12.93
C LEU A 87 -6.32 2.63 12.94
N GLU A 88 -6.43 3.23 14.12
CA GLU A 88 -6.86 4.63 14.26
C GLU A 88 -5.81 5.61 13.72
N ARG A 89 -4.52 5.40 14.04
CA ARG A 89 -3.41 6.28 13.63
C ARG A 89 -3.20 6.28 12.12
N CYS A 90 -3.43 5.14 11.47
CA CYS A 90 -3.24 4.98 10.03
C CYS A 90 -4.55 4.99 9.24
N SER A 91 -5.63 5.52 9.82
CA SER A 91 -6.91 5.66 9.14
C SER A 91 -6.75 6.37 7.79
N GLY A 92 -7.39 5.84 6.76
CA GLY A 92 -7.29 6.31 5.38
C GLY A 92 -6.03 5.87 4.62
N GLN A 93 -4.91 5.54 5.28
CA GLN A 93 -3.75 4.90 4.64
C GLN A 93 -4.07 3.44 4.27
N TRP A 94 -4.87 2.80 5.11
CA TRP A 94 -5.39 1.45 4.92
C TRP A 94 -6.17 1.27 3.61
N THR A 95 -6.84 2.31 3.11
CA THR A 95 -7.58 2.26 1.85
C THR A 95 -6.69 1.94 0.64
N MET A 96 -5.44 2.41 0.61
CA MET A 96 -4.50 2.02 -0.45
C MET A 96 -3.77 0.73 -0.07
N MET A 97 -3.47 0.52 1.20
CA MET A 97 -2.80 -0.70 1.64
C MET A 97 -3.65 -1.97 1.43
N LYS A 98 -4.99 -1.91 1.52
CA LYS A 98 -5.84 -3.07 1.20
C LYS A 98 -5.68 -3.54 -0.24
N ARG A 99 -5.49 -2.60 -1.18
CA ARG A 99 -5.22 -2.89 -2.59
C ARG A 99 -3.85 -3.57 -2.74
N PHE A 100 -2.84 -3.05 -2.04
CA PHE A 100 -1.52 -3.67 -1.96
C PHE A 100 -1.58 -5.10 -1.39
N ILE A 101 -2.30 -5.34 -0.29
CA ILE A 101 -2.43 -6.67 0.34
C ILE A 101 -3.09 -7.66 -0.63
N ARG A 102 -4.15 -7.24 -1.35
CA ARG A 102 -4.79 -8.10 -2.38
C ARG A 102 -3.83 -8.47 -3.50
N LEU A 103 -3.06 -7.49 -4.00
CA LEU A 103 -2.06 -7.77 -5.03
C LEU A 103 -0.96 -8.69 -4.51
N ALA A 104 -0.49 -8.49 -3.27
CA ALA A 104 0.49 -9.37 -2.65
C ALA A 104 -0.03 -10.81 -2.54
N PHE A 105 -1.31 -10.98 -2.20
CA PHE A 105 -1.98 -12.28 -2.18
C PHE A 105 -2.04 -12.93 -3.57
N ILE A 106 -2.51 -12.20 -4.59
CA ILE A 106 -2.59 -12.67 -5.99
C ILE A 106 -1.21 -13.07 -6.52
N HIS A 107 -0.17 -12.29 -6.19
CA HIS A 107 1.22 -12.58 -6.56
C HIS A 107 1.89 -13.63 -5.65
N ARG A 108 1.15 -14.25 -4.72
CA ARG A 108 1.64 -15.27 -3.78
C ARG A 108 2.84 -14.82 -2.95
N LEU A 109 2.86 -13.54 -2.60
CA LEU A 109 3.84 -12.99 -1.66
C LEU A 109 3.48 -13.28 -0.21
N THR A 110 2.25 -13.71 0.09
CA THR A 110 1.86 -14.20 1.42
C THR A 110 2.33 -15.63 1.64
N PRO A 111 2.32 -16.17 2.89
CA PRO A 111 2.77 -17.53 3.15
C PRO A 111 2.00 -18.57 2.31
N PRO A 112 2.62 -19.71 1.96
CA PRO A 112 1.92 -20.79 1.26
C PRO A 112 0.67 -21.21 2.04
N ASN A 113 -0.47 -21.33 1.35
CA ASN A 113 -1.80 -21.62 1.93
C ASN A 113 -2.39 -20.52 2.82
N ALA A 114 -1.84 -19.30 2.81
CA ALA A 114 -2.53 -18.17 3.39
C ALA A 114 -3.91 -17.98 2.72
N THR A 115 -4.87 -17.51 3.50
CA THR A 115 -6.18 -17.06 3.03
C THR A 115 -6.37 -15.61 3.43
N LEU A 116 -7.21 -14.87 2.70
CA LEU A 116 -7.70 -13.60 3.19
C LEU A 116 -8.92 -13.82 4.12
N PRO A 117 -9.07 -13.03 5.19
CA PRO A 117 -8.18 -11.95 5.63
C PRO A 117 -6.84 -12.43 6.18
N LEU A 118 -5.79 -11.63 5.94
CA LEU A 118 -4.45 -11.91 6.44
C LEU A 118 -4.40 -11.71 7.97
N MET A 119 -4.02 -12.76 8.68
CA MET A 119 -3.93 -12.72 10.14
C MET A 119 -2.63 -12.05 10.60
N LEU A 120 -2.74 -10.91 11.30
CA LEU A 120 -1.62 -10.23 11.95
C LEU A 120 -1.61 -10.51 13.45
N SER A 121 -0.46 -10.91 13.99
CA SER A 121 -0.28 -10.95 15.44
C SER A 121 -0.15 -9.54 15.98
N ALA A 122 -0.97 -9.18 16.98
CA ALA A 122 -0.89 -7.88 17.65
C ALA A 122 0.48 -7.66 18.34
N ASP A 123 1.15 -8.74 18.75
CA ASP A 123 2.48 -8.70 19.36
C ASP A 123 3.58 -8.33 18.35
N ALA A 124 3.34 -8.63 17.07
CA ALA A 124 4.27 -8.34 15.98
C ALA A 124 4.08 -6.94 15.38
N LEU A 125 3.05 -6.19 15.81
CA LEU A 125 2.82 -4.83 15.34
C LEU A 125 3.96 -3.89 15.77
N PRO A 126 4.30 -2.87 14.96
CA PRO A 126 5.31 -1.89 15.31
C PRO A 126 4.97 -1.16 16.62
N SER A 127 6.00 -0.69 17.31
CA SER A 127 5.86 0.19 18.47
C SER A 127 5.24 1.53 18.05
N ALA A 128 4.59 2.24 18.97
CA ALA A 128 4.10 3.59 18.72
C ALA A 128 5.24 4.52 18.29
N SER A 129 6.43 4.37 18.89
CA SER A 129 7.62 5.11 18.46
C SER A 129 8.02 4.88 16.99
N ALA A 130 7.75 3.69 16.44
CA ALA A 130 8.03 3.42 15.03
C ALA A 130 7.10 4.22 14.10
N PHE A 131 5.89 4.58 14.55
CA PHE A 131 4.96 5.45 13.82
C PHE A 131 5.34 6.93 13.91
N ASP A 132 6.17 7.33 14.88
CA ASP A 132 6.73 8.69 14.95
C ASP A 132 7.95 8.84 14.04
N GLU A 133 8.72 7.77 13.86
CA GLU A 133 9.95 7.77 13.06
C GLU A 133 9.72 7.55 11.57
N LEU A 134 8.59 6.96 11.19
CA LEU A 134 8.29 6.57 9.81
C LEU A 134 7.09 7.33 9.26
N PRO A 135 7.08 7.65 7.96
CA PRO A 135 5.86 8.04 7.28
C PRO A 135 4.77 6.97 7.49
N LEU A 136 3.52 7.41 7.69
CA LEU A 136 2.42 6.49 8.07
C LEU A 136 2.24 5.33 7.10
N SER A 137 2.32 5.57 5.79
CA SER A 137 2.28 4.52 4.74
C SER A 137 3.36 3.44 4.93
N MET A 138 4.57 3.83 5.32
CA MET A 138 5.68 2.91 5.60
C MET A 138 5.49 2.19 6.94
N ALA A 139 4.92 2.85 7.94
CA ALA A 139 4.59 2.23 9.22
C ALA A 139 3.46 1.18 9.08
N VAL A 140 2.47 1.46 8.21
CA VAL A 140 1.45 0.48 7.79
C VAL A 140 2.10 -0.70 7.09
N TYR A 141 3.00 -0.47 6.13
CA TYR A 141 3.75 -1.55 5.48
C TYR A 141 4.53 -2.38 6.50
N LYS A 142 5.18 -1.73 7.46
CA LYS A 142 5.93 -2.40 8.54
C LYS A 142 5.04 -3.33 9.37
N SER A 143 3.74 -3.03 9.49
CA SER A 143 2.78 -3.87 10.20
C SER A 143 2.48 -5.20 9.50
N ILE A 144 2.68 -5.27 8.17
CA ILE A 144 2.45 -6.47 7.36
C ILE A 144 3.75 -7.11 6.85
N GLU A 145 4.90 -6.44 6.92
CA GLU A 145 6.17 -6.83 6.28
C GLU A 145 6.61 -8.28 6.55
N ARG A 146 6.38 -8.79 7.77
CA ARG A 146 6.77 -10.14 8.19
C ARG A 146 5.92 -11.25 7.59
N THR A 147 4.76 -10.91 7.06
CA THR A 147 3.87 -11.83 6.37
C THR A 147 4.21 -11.95 4.88
N LEU A 148 5.10 -11.11 4.38
CA LEU A 148 5.42 -11.03 2.96
C LEU A 148 6.77 -11.71 2.67
N ASN A 149 6.79 -12.60 1.68
CA ASN A 149 7.96 -13.34 1.25
C ASN A 149 8.03 -13.40 -0.28
N TYR A 150 9.18 -13.06 -0.83
CA TYR A 150 9.49 -13.21 -2.24
C TYR A 150 10.69 -14.13 -2.42
N ARG A 151 10.49 -15.27 -3.11
CA ARG A 151 11.55 -16.25 -3.40
C ARG A 151 12.39 -16.64 -2.17
N GLY A 152 11.73 -16.89 -1.04
CA GLY A 152 12.38 -17.25 0.22
C GLY A 152 12.89 -16.07 1.04
N THR A 153 12.85 -14.84 0.52
CA THR A 153 13.28 -13.63 1.24
C THR A 153 12.07 -12.90 1.84
N THR A 154 12.04 -12.76 3.16
CA THR A 154 11.02 -11.94 3.83
C THR A 154 11.23 -10.46 3.49
N LEU A 155 10.16 -9.79 3.07
CA LEU A 155 10.19 -8.41 2.62
C LEU A 155 10.11 -7.45 3.82
N VAL A 156 11.13 -7.48 4.68
CA VAL A 156 11.22 -6.60 5.87
C VAL A 156 11.76 -5.22 5.47
N LEU A 157 11.13 -4.16 5.97
CA LEU A 157 11.63 -2.79 5.88
C LEU A 157 12.80 -2.58 6.85
N GLN A 158 13.96 -2.32 6.27
CA GLN A 158 15.20 -2.04 6.97
C GLN A 158 15.59 -0.58 6.77
N ARG A 159 16.07 0.07 7.84
CA ARG A 159 16.70 1.39 7.75
C ARG A 159 18.17 1.20 7.36
N GLY A 160 18.58 1.88 6.30
CA GLY A 160 19.96 1.92 5.84
C GLY A 160 20.70 3.18 6.31
N ASN A 161 21.91 3.36 5.80
CA ASN A 161 22.69 4.59 6.03
C ASN A 161 22.10 5.76 5.21
N ASN A 162 22.43 7.00 5.60
CA ASN A 162 22.12 8.23 4.86
C ASN A 162 20.63 8.43 4.53
N CYS A 163 19.74 8.19 5.51
CA CYS A 163 18.29 8.29 5.35
C CYS A 163 17.71 7.34 4.28
N GLY A 164 18.48 6.33 3.86
CA GLY A 164 18.03 5.28 2.96
C GLY A 164 17.22 4.22 3.70
N TYR A 165 16.37 3.54 2.95
CA TYR A 165 15.60 2.38 3.37
C TYR A 165 15.83 1.24 2.40
N ARG A 166 15.55 0.01 2.83
CA ARG A 166 15.69 -1.18 2.02
C ARG A 166 14.58 -2.17 2.31
N ILE A 167 14.07 -2.82 1.26
CA ILE A 167 13.18 -3.98 1.35
C ILE A 167 13.73 -5.05 0.40
N GLY A 168 14.02 -6.24 0.92
CA GLY A 168 14.65 -7.31 0.13
C GLY A 168 16.04 -6.87 -0.35
N ASP A 169 16.25 -6.79 -1.66
CA ASP A 169 17.46 -6.29 -2.34
C ASP A 169 17.29 -4.87 -2.92
N HIS A 170 16.16 -4.21 -2.65
CA HIS A 170 15.85 -2.89 -3.21
C HIS A 170 16.04 -1.78 -2.19
N SER A 171 17.03 -0.91 -2.44
CA SER A 171 17.32 0.29 -1.64
C SER A 171 16.67 1.52 -2.23
N PHE A 172 16.00 2.32 -1.42
CA PHE A 172 15.29 3.54 -1.83
C PHE A 172 15.43 4.64 -0.78
N ARG A 173 15.00 5.86 -1.12
CA ARG A 173 15.05 7.03 -0.24
C ARG A 173 13.68 7.68 -0.17
N VAL A 174 13.29 8.10 1.04
CA VAL A 174 12.15 9.00 1.23
C VAL A 174 12.61 10.42 0.94
N MET A 175 11.95 11.09 0.00
CA MET A 175 12.28 12.47 -0.37
C MET A 175 11.46 13.42 0.49
N ALA A 176 12.13 14.35 1.19
CA ALA A 176 11.44 15.45 1.86
C ALA A 176 10.93 16.47 0.84
N LEU A 177 9.93 17.27 1.23
CA LEU A 177 9.30 18.24 0.33
C LEU A 177 10.29 19.30 -0.19
N ASP A 178 11.21 19.75 0.64
CA ASP A 178 12.25 20.74 0.31
C ASP A 178 13.36 20.19 -0.58
N GLU A 179 13.55 18.87 -0.62
CA GLU A 179 14.47 18.21 -1.54
C GLU A 179 13.94 18.10 -2.98
N LEU A 180 12.63 18.27 -3.18
CA LEU A 180 12.03 18.26 -4.52
C LEU A 180 12.24 19.60 -5.22
N PRO A 181 12.67 19.63 -6.51
CA PRO A 181 12.69 20.85 -7.30
C PRO A 181 11.37 21.62 -7.24
N ALA A 182 11.42 22.95 -7.33
CA ALA A 182 10.24 23.80 -7.16
C ALA A 182 9.13 23.50 -8.18
N ASP A 183 9.51 23.09 -9.39
CA ASP A 183 8.67 22.71 -10.51
C ASP A 183 8.41 21.19 -10.60
N HIS A 184 8.88 20.40 -9.63
CA HIS A 184 8.71 18.96 -9.63
C HIS A 184 7.21 18.60 -9.55
N PRO A 185 6.68 17.74 -10.45
CA PRO A 185 5.24 17.51 -10.58
C PRO A 185 4.59 16.93 -9.31
N TYR A 186 5.34 16.15 -8.53
CA TYR A 186 4.83 15.58 -7.27
C TYR A 186 4.82 16.54 -6.08
N ARG A 187 5.47 17.71 -6.20
CA ARG A 187 5.50 18.71 -5.12
C ARG A 187 4.08 19.19 -4.75
N SER A 188 3.24 19.40 -5.76
CA SER A 188 1.84 19.86 -5.59
C SER A 188 0.92 18.87 -4.88
N ARG A 189 1.25 17.57 -4.93
CA ARG A 189 0.45 16.46 -4.37
C ARG A 189 1.14 15.80 -3.18
N TYR A 190 2.24 16.36 -2.70
CA TYR A 190 3.04 15.79 -1.63
C TYR A 190 2.22 15.61 -0.35
N LYS A 191 2.35 14.45 0.29
CA LYS A 191 1.76 14.14 1.59
C LYS A 191 2.85 13.58 2.48
N GLU A 192 3.05 14.17 3.65
CA GLU A 192 4.05 13.69 4.61
C GLU A 192 3.76 12.26 5.11
N SER A 193 2.48 11.89 5.18
CA SER A 193 2.04 10.53 5.55
C SER A 193 2.29 9.48 4.46
N ASP A 194 2.41 9.90 3.20
CA ASP A 194 2.70 9.03 2.04
C ASP A 194 3.65 9.75 1.08
N PRO A 195 4.92 9.91 1.47
CA PRO A 195 5.86 10.83 0.83
C PRO A 195 6.42 10.24 -0.46
N VAL A 196 7.00 11.12 -1.27
CA VAL A 196 7.69 10.78 -2.53
C VAL A 196 8.86 9.83 -2.24
N ILE A 197 8.98 8.78 -3.05
CA ILE A 197 10.08 7.81 -2.96
C ILE A 197 10.99 7.96 -4.18
N ARG A 198 12.30 7.97 -3.93
CA ARG A 198 13.34 7.83 -4.97
C ARG A 198 13.96 6.44 -4.89
N TRP A 199 13.96 5.72 -6.00
CA TRP A 199 14.57 4.40 -6.16
C TRP A 199 15.47 4.41 -7.39
N GLY A 200 16.78 4.55 -7.16
CA GLY A 200 17.75 4.80 -8.22
C GLY A 200 17.39 6.04 -9.03
N ASP A 201 17.07 5.82 -10.29
CA ASP A 201 16.71 6.85 -11.28
C ASP A 201 15.20 7.06 -11.39
N PHE A 202 14.42 6.32 -10.60
CA PHE A 202 12.97 6.42 -10.62
C PHE A 202 12.45 7.18 -9.41
N THR A 203 11.49 8.07 -9.64
CA THR A 203 10.80 8.80 -8.58
C THR A 203 9.31 8.51 -8.63
N PHE A 204 8.75 8.17 -7.47
CA PHE A 204 7.35 7.78 -7.27
C PHE A 204 6.63 8.86 -6.46
N PRO A 205 5.37 9.18 -6.78
CA PRO A 205 4.62 10.25 -6.12
C PRO A 205 4.34 9.97 -4.64
N SER A 206 4.41 8.70 -4.23
CA SER A 206 4.12 8.27 -2.87
C SER A 206 4.80 6.93 -2.54
N SER A 207 4.88 6.59 -1.26
CA SER A 207 5.43 5.31 -0.79
C SER A 207 4.53 4.15 -1.18
N THR A 208 3.21 4.35 -1.13
CA THR A 208 2.25 3.33 -1.56
C THR A 208 2.32 3.07 -3.07
N ALA A 209 2.56 4.11 -3.88
CA ALA A 209 2.78 3.97 -5.33
C ALA A 209 4.03 3.13 -5.61
N PHE A 210 5.14 3.41 -4.92
CA PHE A 210 6.37 2.62 -5.00
C PHE A 210 6.12 1.15 -4.60
N LEU A 211 5.53 0.90 -3.43
CA LEU A 211 5.26 -0.47 -2.96
C LEU A 211 4.37 -1.26 -3.92
N THR A 212 3.34 -0.64 -4.48
CA THR A 212 2.46 -1.32 -5.45
C THR A 212 3.20 -1.61 -6.76
N TRP A 213 4.04 -0.67 -7.22
CA TRP A 213 4.91 -0.90 -8.36
C TRP A 213 5.88 -2.07 -8.13
N MET A 214 6.42 -2.19 -6.91
CA MET A 214 7.30 -3.30 -6.54
C MET A 214 6.62 -4.65 -6.74
N ILE A 215 5.36 -4.82 -6.30
CA ILE A 215 4.62 -6.07 -6.53
C ILE A 215 4.46 -6.36 -8.03
N LEU A 216 3.98 -5.38 -8.80
CA LEU A 216 3.63 -5.58 -10.20
C LEU A 216 4.87 -5.79 -11.09
N VAL A 217 6.00 -5.20 -10.73
CA VAL A 217 7.19 -5.16 -11.60
C VAL A 217 8.34 -6.00 -11.07
N GLN A 218 8.70 -5.90 -9.80
CA GLN A 218 9.90 -6.53 -9.23
C GLN A 218 9.61 -7.86 -8.54
N TRP A 219 8.55 -7.94 -7.74
CA TRP A 219 8.15 -9.12 -6.98
C TRP A 219 7.04 -9.92 -7.68
N CYS A 220 6.98 -9.84 -9.00
CA CYS A 220 5.88 -10.40 -9.77
C CYS A 220 6.05 -11.88 -10.14
N ALA A 221 7.24 -12.45 -9.94
CA ALA A 221 7.61 -13.78 -10.41
C ALA A 221 7.89 -14.74 -9.23
N GLN A 222 6.82 -15.23 -8.62
CA GLN A 222 6.82 -16.24 -7.55
C GLN A 222 6.47 -17.62 -8.13
N GLU A 223 6.83 -18.71 -7.44
CA GLU A 223 6.43 -20.06 -7.86
C GLU A 223 4.90 -20.17 -7.97
N GLY A 224 4.44 -20.58 -9.17
CA GLY A 224 3.01 -20.70 -9.49
C GLY A 224 2.29 -19.38 -9.81
N VAL A 225 3.01 -18.26 -9.96
CA VAL A 225 2.49 -17.02 -10.55
C VAL A 225 3.40 -16.58 -11.69
N GLU A 226 2.88 -16.59 -12.91
CA GLU A 226 3.62 -16.12 -14.08
C GLU A 226 3.20 -14.68 -14.41
N LYS A 227 4.17 -13.74 -14.41
CA LYS A 227 3.94 -12.46 -15.08
C LYS A 227 3.99 -12.69 -16.58
N ARG A 228 2.82 -12.69 -17.22
CA ARG A 228 2.70 -12.88 -18.66
C ARG A 228 2.39 -11.58 -19.36
N GLN A 229 3.16 -11.26 -20.40
CA GLN A 229 2.82 -10.22 -21.35
C GLN A 229 1.82 -10.80 -22.36
N LEU A 230 0.60 -10.27 -22.41
CA LEU A 230 -0.41 -10.69 -23.39
C LEU A 230 -0.25 -9.94 -24.70
N ALA A 231 0.06 -8.64 -24.61
CA ALA A 231 0.16 -7.76 -25.77
C ALA A 231 1.20 -6.66 -25.54
N SER A 232 1.77 -6.16 -26.64
CA SER A 232 2.58 -4.95 -26.67
C SER A 232 2.35 -4.26 -27.99
N VAL A 233 2.20 -2.94 -27.94
CA VAL A 233 2.11 -2.10 -29.13
C VAL A 233 2.91 -0.84 -28.91
N TYR A 234 3.66 -0.45 -29.93
CA TYR A 234 4.30 0.84 -30.00
C TYR A 234 3.44 1.80 -30.83
N VAL A 235 3.03 2.91 -30.23
CA VAL A 235 2.17 3.92 -30.88
C VAL A 235 2.85 5.27 -31.06
N TRP A 236 4.15 5.39 -30.70
CA TRP A 236 4.90 6.65 -30.62
C TRP A 236 4.45 7.59 -29.50
N ARG A 237 5.40 8.34 -28.94
CA ARG A 237 5.20 9.14 -27.73
C ARG A 237 4.21 10.28 -27.90
N GLY A 238 4.25 11.02 -29.00
CA GLY A 238 3.30 12.12 -29.23
C GLY A 238 1.95 11.68 -29.80
N ASP A 239 1.67 10.37 -29.87
CA ASP A 239 0.34 9.92 -30.24
C ASP A 239 -0.66 10.37 -29.17
N SER A 240 -1.67 11.13 -29.60
CA SER A 240 -2.70 11.67 -28.72
C SER A 240 -3.40 10.62 -27.85
N ARG A 241 -3.51 9.37 -28.31
CA ARG A 241 -4.13 8.26 -27.57
C ARG A 241 -3.22 7.78 -26.44
N TYR A 242 -1.91 7.69 -26.69
CA TYR A 242 -0.92 7.38 -25.66
C TYR A 242 -0.85 8.49 -24.61
N GLN A 243 -0.78 9.74 -25.06
CA GLN A 243 -0.79 10.90 -24.16
C GLN A 243 -2.06 10.96 -23.33
N SER A 244 -3.23 10.66 -23.92
CA SER A 244 -4.50 10.60 -23.19
C SER A 244 -4.51 9.54 -22.10
N LEU A 245 -3.84 8.39 -22.27
CA LEU A 245 -3.69 7.40 -21.20
C LEU A 245 -2.71 7.87 -20.11
N LEU A 246 -1.63 8.57 -20.48
CA LEU A 246 -0.66 9.15 -19.54
C LEU A 246 -1.24 10.31 -18.72
N THR A 247 -2.22 11.03 -19.24
CA THR A 247 -2.88 12.15 -18.56
C THR A 247 -4.33 11.83 -18.19
N LEU A 248 -4.66 10.54 -18.08
CA LEU A 248 -5.99 10.10 -17.70
C LEU A 248 -6.32 10.62 -16.29
N ASP A 249 -7.25 11.58 -16.22
CA ASP A 249 -7.75 12.15 -14.97
C ASP A 249 -9.08 11.50 -14.53
N ASP A 250 -9.86 11.01 -15.49
CA ASP A 250 -11.13 10.31 -15.27
C ASP A 250 -10.93 8.80 -15.43
N ILE A 251 -10.66 8.16 -14.30
CA ILE A 251 -10.37 6.73 -14.21
C ILE A 251 -11.61 6.06 -13.62
N PRO A 252 -12.07 4.91 -14.14
CA PRO A 252 -13.10 4.13 -13.46
C PRO A 252 -12.70 3.91 -11.99
N GLU A 253 -13.62 4.12 -11.05
CA GLU A 253 -13.33 4.07 -9.59
C GLU A 253 -12.61 2.78 -9.14
N ALA A 254 -12.81 1.69 -9.86
CA ALA A 254 -12.20 0.39 -9.60
C ALA A 254 -10.72 0.28 -10.00
N SER A 255 -10.21 1.14 -10.89
CA SER A 255 -8.84 1.06 -11.39
C SER A 255 -7.89 1.86 -10.50
N MET A 256 -6.62 1.43 -10.44
CA MET A 256 -5.57 2.10 -9.70
C MET A 256 -4.48 2.56 -10.66
N ILE A 257 -4.08 3.83 -10.55
CA ILE A 257 -2.95 4.38 -11.33
C ILE A 257 -1.73 4.49 -10.44
N ILE A 258 -0.60 4.10 -11.02
CA ILE A 258 0.72 4.22 -10.41
C ILE A 258 1.59 5.00 -11.38
N ASP A 259 1.75 6.28 -11.11
CA ASP A 259 2.66 7.15 -11.83
C ASP A 259 4.07 7.02 -11.28
N TYR A 260 5.07 7.14 -12.15
CA TYR A 260 6.46 7.30 -11.76
C TYR A 260 7.23 8.02 -12.86
N MET A 261 8.35 8.63 -12.51
CA MET A 261 9.22 9.35 -13.44
C MET A 261 10.58 8.66 -13.53
N ASP A 262 11.16 8.70 -14.73
CA ASP A 262 12.50 8.25 -15.06
C ASP A 262 13.43 9.47 -15.17
N GLU A 263 14.15 9.80 -14.11
CA GLU A 263 14.96 11.02 -14.03
C GLU A 263 16.17 11.04 -14.98
N HIS A 264 16.51 9.89 -15.58
CA HIS A 264 17.57 9.79 -16.59
C HIS A 264 17.03 9.94 -18.02
N SER A 265 15.78 10.37 -18.18
CA SER A 265 15.20 10.55 -19.51
C SER A 265 15.88 11.70 -20.27
N SER A 266 15.99 11.53 -21.60
CA SER A 266 16.42 12.60 -22.50
C SER A 266 15.49 13.82 -22.38
N PRO A 267 15.94 15.06 -22.64
CA PRO A 267 15.08 16.24 -22.63
C PRO A 267 13.86 16.18 -23.57
N ILE A 268 13.88 15.28 -24.55
CA ILE A 268 12.78 15.05 -25.50
C ILE A 268 11.71 14.10 -24.91
N ASP A 269 12.04 13.38 -23.85
CA ASP A 269 11.16 12.44 -23.16
C ASP A 269 10.68 13.08 -21.86
N ASP A 270 9.36 13.11 -21.64
CA ASP A 270 8.76 13.75 -20.48
C ASP A 270 8.99 12.99 -19.16
N ALA A 271 9.89 12.00 -19.16
CA ALA A 271 10.18 11.05 -18.08
C ALA A 271 9.00 10.20 -17.59
N ARG A 272 7.75 10.57 -17.92
CA ARG A 272 6.56 10.02 -17.29
C ARG A 272 6.31 8.61 -17.75
N ARG A 273 5.99 7.78 -16.77
CA ARG A 273 5.62 6.37 -16.92
C ARG A 273 4.39 6.12 -16.06
N ARG A 274 3.61 5.13 -16.46
CA ARG A 274 2.35 4.83 -15.79
C ARG A 274 2.06 3.34 -15.82
N LEU A 275 1.61 2.81 -14.69
CA LEU A 275 0.86 1.56 -14.64
C LEU A 275 -0.62 1.88 -14.41
N ILE A 276 -1.50 1.22 -15.15
CA ILE A 276 -2.95 1.29 -14.96
C ILE A 276 -3.43 -0.12 -14.59
N LEU A 277 -3.76 -0.32 -13.32
CA LEU A 277 -4.28 -1.56 -12.82
C LEU A 277 -5.76 -1.68 -13.18
N LEU A 278 -6.06 -2.66 -14.02
CA LEU A 278 -7.40 -2.94 -14.57
C LEU A 278 -8.17 -3.93 -13.71
N ARG A 279 -7.44 -4.85 -13.06
CA ARG A 279 -7.96 -5.92 -12.21
C ARG A 279 -6.93 -6.32 -11.16
N GLY A 280 -7.36 -6.81 -10.01
CA GLY A 280 -6.51 -7.29 -8.91
C GLY A 280 -6.75 -6.61 -7.58
N THR A 281 -7.78 -5.76 -7.48
CA THR A 281 -8.11 -4.97 -6.29
C THR A 281 -9.48 -5.29 -5.72
N ALA A 282 -10.36 -5.97 -6.47
CA ALA A 282 -11.67 -6.34 -5.98
C ALA A 282 -11.60 -7.59 -5.06
N PRO A 283 -12.58 -7.80 -4.17
CA PRO A 283 -12.58 -8.96 -3.28
C PRO A 283 -12.62 -10.30 -4.02
N THR A 284 -13.20 -10.32 -5.22
CA THR A 284 -13.38 -11.50 -6.06
C THR A 284 -12.28 -11.66 -7.11
N ASP A 285 -11.30 -10.76 -7.14
CA ASP A 285 -10.21 -10.86 -8.10
C ASP A 285 -9.22 -11.94 -7.66
N THR A 286 -9.05 -12.95 -8.51
CA THR A 286 -7.99 -13.97 -8.39
C THR A 286 -6.78 -13.65 -9.26
N VAL A 287 -6.89 -12.61 -10.10
CA VAL A 287 -5.91 -12.25 -11.12
C VAL A 287 -5.58 -10.77 -11.06
N ALA A 288 -4.34 -10.42 -11.35
CA ALA A 288 -3.93 -9.05 -11.57
C ALA A 288 -3.77 -8.83 -13.08
N ALA A 289 -4.32 -7.74 -13.59
CA ALA A 289 -4.14 -7.32 -14.98
C ALA A 289 -3.90 -5.81 -15.03
N TYR A 290 -2.88 -5.38 -15.78
CA TYR A 290 -2.51 -3.98 -15.84
C TYR A 290 -1.87 -3.59 -17.18
N LEU A 291 -2.02 -2.32 -17.55
CA LEU A 291 -1.27 -1.69 -18.63
C LEU A 291 0.01 -1.08 -18.08
N TRP A 292 1.12 -1.24 -18.82
CA TRP A 292 2.37 -0.55 -18.58
C TRP A 292 2.70 0.37 -19.76
N LEU A 293 2.74 1.66 -19.47
CA LEU A 293 3.01 2.73 -20.43
C LEU A 293 4.42 3.26 -20.23
N ARG A 294 5.26 3.07 -21.25
CA ARG A 294 6.66 3.52 -21.24
C ARG A 294 7.12 3.88 -22.64
N ASN A 295 7.64 5.09 -22.82
CA ASN A 295 8.28 5.51 -24.07
C ASN A 295 7.44 5.30 -25.34
N GLY A 296 6.12 5.44 -25.27
CA GLY A 296 5.20 5.19 -26.40
C GLY A 296 4.85 3.71 -26.62
N ASP A 297 5.40 2.81 -25.79
CA ASP A 297 5.01 1.40 -25.71
C ASP A 297 3.87 1.24 -24.70
N ILE A 298 2.86 0.47 -25.08
CA ILE A 298 1.74 0.06 -24.27
C ILE A 298 1.77 -1.45 -24.18
N ARG A 299 2.02 -1.98 -22.98
CA ARG A 299 2.08 -3.42 -22.72
C ARG A 299 0.96 -3.84 -21.79
N LEU A 300 0.28 -4.93 -22.11
CA LEU A 300 -0.72 -5.55 -21.25
C LEU A 300 -0.09 -6.76 -20.54
N TYR A 301 -0.11 -6.74 -19.22
CA TYR A 301 0.36 -7.82 -18.36
C TYR A 301 -0.79 -8.43 -17.56
N THR A 302 -0.61 -9.71 -17.22
CA THR A 302 -1.54 -10.49 -16.41
C THR A 302 -0.81 -11.56 -15.59
N THR A 303 -1.44 -12.06 -14.53
CA THR A 303 -1.01 -13.28 -13.81
C THR A 303 -1.58 -14.58 -14.40
N GLU A 304 -2.62 -14.51 -15.25
CA GLU A 304 -3.28 -15.68 -15.88
C GLU A 304 -3.64 -15.44 -17.36
N ARG A 305 -3.82 -16.51 -18.17
CA ARG A 305 -4.00 -16.42 -19.64
C ARG A 305 -5.23 -15.63 -20.10
N ASP A 306 -6.34 -15.69 -19.38
CA ASP A 306 -7.67 -15.29 -19.92
C ASP A 306 -8.21 -13.96 -19.37
N THR A 307 -7.35 -12.97 -19.20
CA THR A 307 -7.75 -11.68 -18.59
C THR A 307 -7.76 -10.50 -19.55
N ALA A 308 -7.51 -10.72 -20.85
CA ALA A 308 -7.52 -9.67 -21.88
C ALA A 308 -8.84 -8.88 -21.92
N ALA A 309 -9.94 -9.52 -21.55
CA ALA A 309 -11.26 -8.88 -21.46
C ALA A 309 -11.28 -7.67 -20.51
N ALA A 310 -10.49 -7.68 -19.43
CA ALA A 310 -10.43 -6.58 -18.47
C ALA A 310 -9.88 -5.28 -19.08
N ALA A 311 -9.05 -5.38 -20.13
CA ALA A 311 -8.48 -4.22 -20.81
C ALA A 311 -9.40 -3.62 -21.87
N ARG A 312 -10.39 -4.37 -22.38
CA ARG A 312 -11.23 -3.95 -23.51
C ARG A 312 -11.93 -2.61 -23.30
N PRO A 313 -12.63 -2.35 -22.16
CA PRO A 313 -13.36 -1.09 -22.00
C PRO A 313 -12.44 0.14 -22.07
N LEU A 314 -11.29 0.08 -21.40
CA LEU A 314 -10.31 1.17 -21.41
C LEU A 314 -9.69 1.33 -22.79
N LEU A 315 -9.23 0.25 -23.41
CA LEU A 315 -8.60 0.31 -24.73
C LEU A 315 -9.56 0.76 -25.82
N ALA A 316 -10.85 0.38 -25.74
CA ALA A 316 -11.89 0.82 -26.66
C ALA A 316 -12.13 2.34 -26.55
N ARG A 317 -12.21 2.87 -25.32
CA ARG A 317 -12.35 4.32 -25.06
C ARG A 317 -11.26 5.14 -25.76
N HIS A 318 -10.04 4.61 -25.84
CA HIS A 318 -8.89 5.28 -26.46
C HIS A 318 -8.59 4.79 -27.89
N ARG A 319 -9.46 3.98 -28.52
CA ARG A 319 -9.28 3.43 -29.87
C ARG A 319 -7.95 2.68 -30.04
N LEU A 320 -7.57 1.91 -29.03
CA LEU A 320 -6.36 1.09 -28.98
C LEU A 320 -6.66 -0.42 -28.96
N GLU A 321 -7.93 -0.82 -28.81
CA GLU A 321 -8.32 -2.22 -28.63
C GLU A 321 -7.81 -3.14 -29.74
N GLN A 322 -8.04 -2.82 -31.01
CA GLN A 322 -7.59 -3.66 -32.13
C GLN A 322 -6.07 -3.71 -32.24
N GLN A 323 -5.36 -2.63 -31.90
CA GLN A 323 -3.90 -2.58 -31.99
C GLN A 323 -3.24 -3.42 -30.89
N VAL A 324 -3.75 -3.30 -29.66
CA VAL A 324 -3.23 -4.03 -28.50
C VAL A 324 -3.69 -5.50 -28.55
N LEU A 325 -4.99 -5.75 -28.72
CA LEU A 325 -5.57 -7.09 -28.59
C LEU A 325 -5.65 -7.88 -29.90
N GLY A 326 -5.51 -7.24 -31.06
CA GLY A 326 -5.58 -7.91 -32.37
C GLY A 326 -4.48 -8.96 -32.56
N HIS A 327 -3.35 -8.81 -31.86
CA HIS A 327 -2.20 -9.72 -31.91
C HIS A 327 -2.31 -10.90 -30.92
N VAL A 328 -3.31 -10.90 -30.03
CA VAL A 328 -3.47 -11.94 -28.99
C VAL A 328 -4.06 -13.25 -29.56
N ARG A 329 -4.61 -13.24 -30.78
CA ARG A 329 -5.37 -14.35 -31.40
C ARG A 329 -4.54 -15.56 -31.88
N GLY A 330 -3.29 -15.73 -31.45
CA GLY A 330 -2.39 -16.78 -31.96
C GLY A 330 -1.90 -17.81 -30.93
N ALA A 331 -2.43 -17.84 -29.71
CA ALA A 331 -1.87 -18.63 -28.60
C ALA A 331 -2.89 -19.51 -27.87
N GLU A 332 -3.99 -19.89 -28.55
CA GLU A 332 -4.93 -20.93 -28.09
C GLU A 332 -4.40 -22.33 -28.41
#